data_AF-A0A0R1E8P0-F1
#
_entry.id   AF-A0A0R1E8P0-F1
#
_cell.length_a   1.000
_cell.length_b   1.000
_cell.length_c   1.000
_cell.angle_alpha   90.00
_cell.angle_beta   90.00
_cell.angle_gamma   90.00
#
_symmetry.space_group_name_H-M   'P 1'
#
loop_
_entity.id
_entity.type
_entity.pdbx_description
1 polymer ?
#
loop_
_entity_poly.entity_id
_entity_poly.type
_entity_poly.pdbx_seq_one_letter_code
_entity_poly.pdbx_strand_id
1 'polypeptide(L)'
;MLSNKTIRDFRAHEILDSPTPLPLIVFFFGGGFEKGDPTKELHSPDYFMMRDVVVVTVSYRVGPLGFLSLNDPAVGVPGNAGLKDQLLAMQWIKENAERFNGDPKNVTAFGESAGAASVHYLMLNPRAEGLFQKAILQSGNVLCSWALCSIKNLPHRLAVNLGMESAEHVTDAMVLDFLQKLPGEKL
;
A
#
# COMPACT_ATOMS: atom_id res chain seq x y z
N MET A 1 -20.12 -38.07 10.78
CA MET A 1 -20.22 -36.88 11.65
C MET A 1 -19.59 -35.71 10.91
N LEU A 2 -20.40 -35.02 10.09
CA LEU A 2 -20.01 -33.77 9.46
C LEU A 2 -20.39 -32.67 10.44
N SER A 3 -19.40 -32.03 11.07
CA SER A 3 -19.67 -30.93 11.97
C SER A 3 -20.10 -29.71 11.13
N ASN A 4 -21.33 -29.27 11.37
CA ASN A 4 -21.85 -28.00 10.90
C ASN A 4 -20.96 -26.87 11.41
N LYS A 5 -20.04 -26.39 10.59
CA LYS A 5 -19.40 -25.09 10.81
C LYS A 5 -20.38 -24.02 10.34
N THR A 6 -21.20 -23.59 11.28
CA THR A 6 -22.05 -22.40 11.22
C THR A 6 -21.24 -21.23 10.65
N ILE A 7 -21.79 -20.56 9.64
CA ILE A 7 -21.32 -19.26 9.16
C ILE A 7 -21.33 -18.33 10.37
N ARG A 8 -20.16 -18.00 10.91
CA ARG A 8 -20.02 -17.05 12.00
C ARG A 8 -20.25 -15.66 11.43
N ASP A 9 -21.21 -14.96 12.01
CA ASP A 9 -21.54 -13.56 11.78
C ASP A 9 -20.33 -12.72 12.26
N PHE A 10 -19.61 -12.10 11.32
CA PHE A 10 -18.35 -11.42 11.62
C PHE A 10 -18.62 -10.01 12.15
N ARG A 11 -18.66 -9.86 13.47
CA ARG A 11 -18.38 -8.60 14.15
C ARG A 11 -16.88 -8.48 14.39
N ALA A 12 -16.30 -7.31 14.17
CA ALA A 12 -14.87 -6.99 14.34
C ALA A 12 -14.35 -7.05 15.80
N HIS A 13 -14.96 -7.85 16.68
CA HIS A 13 -14.71 -7.85 18.13
C HIS A 13 -14.45 -9.24 18.74
N GLU A 14 -14.42 -10.31 17.97
CA GLU A 14 -13.99 -11.62 18.49
C GLU A 14 -12.52 -11.88 18.13
N ILE A 15 -11.67 -11.95 19.16
CA ILE A 15 -10.31 -12.49 19.03
C ILE A 15 -10.44 -13.92 18.49
N LEU A 16 -9.73 -14.25 17.41
CA LEU A 16 -9.78 -15.57 16.80
C LEU A 16 -9.36 -16.62 17.84
N ASP A 17 -10.29 -17.50 18.21
CA ASP A 17 -10.08 -18.55 19.21
C ASP A 17 -9.31 -19.71 18.59
N SER A 18 -7.98 -19.59 18.57
CA SER A 18 -7.03 -20.61 18.13
C SER A 18 -5.94 -20.78 19.20
N PRO A 19 -5.58 -22.03 19.57
CA PRO A 19 -4.57 -22.30 20.59
C PRO A 19 -3.15 -21.90 20.16
N THR A 20 -2.91 -21.71 18.87
CA THR A 20 -1.65 -21.24 18.31
C THR A 20 -1.86 -20.00 17.45
N PRO A 21 -0.94 -19.01 17.49
CA PRO A 21 -0.99 -17.85 16.61
C PRO A 21 -1.08 -18.26 15.13
N LEU A 22 -1.93 -17.56 14.38
CA LEU A 22 -2.30 -17.91 13.01
C LEU A 22 -1.36 -17.24 11.99
N PRO A 23 -1.09 -17.88 10.83
CA PRO A 23 -0.37 -17.25 9.74
C PRO A 23 -1.04 -15.96 9.27
N LEU A 24 -0.23 -14.95 8.99
CA LEU A 24 -0.68 -13.64 8.50
C LEU A 24 -0.54 -13.54 6.98
N ILE A 25 -1.59 -13.08 6.31
CA ILE A 25 -1.57 -12.69 4.90
C ILE A 25 -1.84 -11.19 4.83
N VAL A 26 -0.85 -10.42 4.40
CA VAL A 26 -0.98 -8.97 4.21
C VAL A 26 -1.11 -8.69 2.72
N PHE A 27 -2.28 -8.19 2.32
CA PHE A 27 -2.62 -7.94 0.94
C PHE A 27 -2.49 -6.45 0.58
N PHE A 28 -1.75 -6.19 -0.51
CA PHE A 28 -1.63 -4.89 -1.16
C PHE A 28 -2.40 -4.92 -2.49
N PHE A 29 -3.38 -4.03 -2.64
CA PHE A 29 -4.18 -3.92 -3.85
C PHE A 29 -3.38 -3.35 -5.03
N GLY A 30 -3.84 -3.64 -6.26
CA GLY A 30 -3.26 -3.17 -7.52
C GLY A 30 -3.73 -1.77 -7.92
N GLY A 31 -3.98 -1.53 -9.21
CA GLY A 31 -4.50 -0.23 -9.69
C GLY A 31 -3.44 0.78 -10.15
N GLY A 32 -2.28 0.28 -10.56
CA GLY A 32 -1.23 1.04 -11.25
C GLY A 32 -0.58 2.15 -10.43
N PHE A 33 -0.71 2.12 -9.10
CA PHE A 33 -0.33 3.20 -8.18
C PHE A 33 -1.15 4.48 -8.31
N GLU A 34 -2.19 4.50 -9.15
CA GLU A 34 -3.03 5.67 -9.43
C GLU A 34 -4.40 5.60 -8.72
N LYS A 35 -4.90 4.39 -8.48
CA LYS A 35 -6.21 4.13 -7.88
C LYS A 35 -6.24 2.80 -7.13
N GLY A 36 -7.35 2.56 -6.44
CA GLY A 36 -7.63 1.31 -5.73
C GLY A 36 -7.99 1.56 -4.28
N ASP A 37 -8.44 0.52 -3.61
CA ASP A 37 -8.91 0.58 -2.22
C ASP A 37 -8.79 -0.82 -1.59
N PRO A 38 -8.77 -0.95 -0.25
CA PRO A 38 -8.67 -2.24 0.42
C PRO A 38 -10.05 -2.84 0.78
N THR A 39 -11.13 -2.35 0.17
CA THR A 39 -12.49 -2.65 0.65
C THR A 39 -12.89 -4.08 0.38
N LYS A 40 -13.88 -4.57 1.15
CA LYS A 40 -14.41 -5.94 0.99
C LYS A 40 -15.07 -6.12 -0.36
N GLU A 41 -15.66 -5.07 -0.92
CA GLU A 41 -16.36 -5.05 -2.19
C GLU A 41 -15.44 -5.50 -3.34
N LEU A 42 -14.18 -5.07 -3.33
CA LEU A 42 -13.17 -5.46 -4.32
C LEU A 42 -12.29 -6.64 -3.87
N HIS A 43 -11.99 -6.73 -2.57
CA HIS A 43 -10.99 -7.63 -2.02
C HIS A 43 -11.54 -8.47 -0.87
N SER A 44 -12.69 -9.09 -1.09
CA SER A 44 -13.37 -9.87 -0.06
C SER A 44 -12.46 -10.97 0.51
N PRO A 45 -12.30 -11.05 1.85
CA PRO A 45 -11.52 -12.09 2.48
C PRO A 45 -12.29 -13.42 2.60
N ASP A 46 -13.56 -13.49 2.19
CA ASP A 46 -14.46 -14.60 2.50
C ASP A 46 -13.89 -15.99 2.11
N TYR A 47 -13.19 -16.10 0.98
CA TYR A 47 -12.54 -17.35 0.57
C TYR A 47 -11.32 -17.70 1.42
N PHE A 48 -10.55 -16.72 1.88
CA PHE A 48 -9.44 -16.94 2.82
C PHE A 48 -9.95 -17.33 4.21
N MET A 49 -11.09 -16.80 4.63
CA MET A 49 -11.73 -17.12 5.91
C MET A 49 -12.23 -18.58 5.99
N MET A 50 -12.18 -19.34 4.90
CA MET A 50 -12.33 -20.80 4.91
C MET A 50 -11.09 -21.55 5.45
N ARG A 51 -10.05 -20.84 5.86
CA ARG A 51 -8.81 -21.35 6.43
C ARG A 51 -8.49 -20.59 7.72
N ASP A 52 -7.71 -21.22 8.59
CA ASP A 52 -7.25 -20.63 9.84
C ASP A 52 -6.08 -19.67 9.57
N VAL A 53 -6.39 -18.47 9.09
CA VAL A 53 -5.44 -17.40 8.75
C VAL A 53 -5.99 -16.05 9.17
N VAL A 54 -5.09 -15.09 9.41
CA VAL A 54 -5.45 -13.68 9.53
C VAL A 54 -5.16 -12.99 8.21
N VAL A 55 -6.16 -12.31 7.65
CA VAL A 55 -6.00 -11.50 6.43
C VAL A 55 -6.06 -10.02 6.79
N VAL A 56 -5.07 -9.26 6.34
CA VAL A 56 -5.02 -7.80 6.51
C VAL A 56 -4.96 -7.17 5.12
N THR A 57 -5.93 -6.32 4.77
CA THR A 57 -5.89 -5.52 3.54
C THR A 57 -5.40 -4.11 3.86
N VAL A 58 -4.41 -3.62 3.12
CA VAL A 58 -3.71 -2.37 3.45
C VAL A 58 -4.08 -1.23 2.51
N SER A 59 -4.59 -0.13 3.06
CA SER A 59 -4.66 1.17 2.38
C SER A 59 -3.28 1.81 2.25
N TYR A 60 -2.99 2.40 1.10
CA TYR A 60 -1.84 3.28 0.88
C TYR A 60 -2.22 4.41 -0.06
N ARG A 61 -1.52 5.55 0.02
CA ARG A 61 -1.79 6.68 -0.88
C ARG A 61 -1.43 6.32 -2.33
N VAL A 62 -2.27 6.77 -3.25
CA VAL A 62 -2.15 6.56 -4.71
C VAL A 62 -2.10 7.91 -5.43
N GLY A 63 -1.79 7.89 -6.72
CA GLY A 63 -1.71 9.05 -7.59
C GLY A 63 -0.67 10.08 -7.11
N PRO A 64 -0.87 11.37 -7.45
CA PRO A 64 0.00 12.44 -6.98
C PRO A 64 0.11 12.48 -5.46
N LEU A 65 -0.97 12.19 -4.72
CA LEU A 65 -0.96 12.18 -3.26
C LEU A 65 -0.01 11.14 -2.65
N GLY A 66 0.24 10.04 -3.36
CA GLY A 66 1.17 8.98 -2.95
C GLY A 66 2.56 9.07 -3.56
N PHE A 67 2.68 9.65 -4.75
CA PHE A 67 3.87 9.49 -5.59
C PHE A 67 4.44 10.78 -6.18
N LEU A 68 3.94 11.96 -5.79
CA LEU A 68 4.58 13.24 -6.13
C LEU A 68 6.02 13.26 -5.62
N SER A 69 6.97 13.64 -6.48
CA SER A 69 8.39 13.72 -6.17
C SER A 69 8.99 15.00 -6.72
N LEU A 70 9.54 15.83 -5.85
CA LEU A 70 10.23 17.09 -6.15
C LEU A 70 11.73 16.92 -5.93
N ASN A 71 12.54 17.61 -6.73
CA ASN A 71 13.99 17.45 -6.72
C ASN A 71 14.64 18.27 -5.59
N ASP A 72 14.06 19.42 -5.24
CA ASP A 72 14.56 20.25 -4.15
C ASP A 72 14.37 19.52 -2.81
N PRO A 73 15.45 19.10 -2.12
CA PRO A 73 15.32 18.44 -0.83
C PRO A 73 14.73 19.35 0.25
N ALA A 74 14.80 20.68 0.10
CA ALA A 74 14.29 21.64 1.09
C ALA A 74 12.76 21.60 1.22
N VAL A 75 12.04 21.17 0.17
CA VAL A 75 10.57 21.06 0.23
C VAL A 75 10.08 19.75 0.87
N GLY A 76 10.97 18.79 1.11
CA GLY A 76 10.64 17.57 1.86
C GLY A 76 9.71 16.58 1.14
N VAL A 77 9.62 16.64 -0.20
CA VAL A 77 8.77 15.73 -1.01
C VAL A 77 9.62 14.84 -1.92
N PRO A 78 10.39 13.87 -1.38
CA PRO A 78 11.31 13.04 -2.16
C PRO A 78 10.62 11.88 -2.91
N GLY A 79 9.28 11.85 -2.98
CA GLY A 79 8.53 10.76 -3.60
C GLY A 79 8.27 9.54 -2.71
N ASN A 80 7.60 8.56 -3.33
CA ASN A 80 7.30 7.23 -2.78
C ASN A 80 6.58 7.25 -1.42
N ALA A 81 5.71 8.24 -1.18
CA ALA A 81 4.92 8.32 0.04
C ALA A 81 3.99 7.10 0.19
N GLY A 82 3.37 6.63 -0.90
CA GLY A 82 2.57 5.40 -0.90
C GLY A 82 3.37 4.14 -0.51
N LEU A 83 4.60 3.98 -1.01
CA LEU A 83 5.47 2.85 -0.58
C LEU A 83 5.91 2.98 0.89
N LYS A 84 6.09 4.21 1.39
CA LYS A 84 6.39 4.46 2.81
C LYS A 84 5.19 4.12 3.69
N ASP A 85 3.96 4.39 3.23
CA ASP A 85 2.73 3.99 3.91
C ASP A 85 2.67 2.45 4.04
N GLN A 86 2.99 1.73 2.96
CA GLN A 86 3.03 0.26 2.97
C GLN A 86 4.10 -0.29 3.93
N LEU A 87 5.29 0.30 3.96
CA LEU A 87 6.34 -0.07 4.91
C LEU A 87 5.87 0.15 6.36
N LEU A 88 5.27 1.30 6.65
CA LEU A 88 4.72 1.61 7.96
C LEU A 88 3.61 0.63 8.36
N ALA A 89 2.74 0.27 7.42
CA ALA A 89 1.70 -0.73 7.65
C ALA A 89 2.30 -2.10 8.01
N MET A 90 3.35 -2.54 7.31
CA MET A 90 4.04 -3.79 7.66
C MET A 90 4.68 -3.76 9.05
N GLN A 91 5.28 -2.63 9.44
CA GLN A 91 5.82 -2.43 10.79
C GLN A 91 4.70 -2.52 11.83
N TRP A 92 3.61 -1.79 11.61
CA TRP A 92 2.45 -1.80 12.50
C TRP A 92 1.84 -3.21 12.63
N ILE A 93 1.67 -3.93 11.52
CA ILE A 93 1.13 -5.30 11.54
C ILE A 93 2.03 -6.21 12.37
N LYS A 94 3.35 -6.14 12.18
CA LYS A 94 4.28 -6.96 12.95
C LYS A 94 4.26 -6.64 14.44
N GLU A 95 4.16 -5.37 14.81
CA GLU A 95 4.09 -4.91 16.21
C GLU A 95 2.77 -5.28 16.89
N ASN A 96 1.69 -5.44 16.11
CA ASN A 96 0.34 -5.64 16.65
C ASN A 96 -0.25 -7.03 16.37
N ALA A 97 0.44 -7.87 15.61
CA ALA A 97 0.03 -9.21 15.19
C ALA A 97 -0.64 -10.03 16.31
N GLU A 98 0.03 -10.11 17.45
CA GLU A 98 -0.40 -10.93 18.58
C GLU A 98 -1.73 -10.46 19.18
N ARG A 99 -2.09 -9.17 19.04
CA ARG A 99 -3.35 -8.61 19.56
C ARG A 99 -4.59 -9.16 18.86
N PHE A 100 -4.43 -9.67 17.65
CA PHE A 100 -5.49 -10.32 16.87
C PHE A 100 -5.14 -11.79 16.55
N ASN A 101 -4.34 -12.42 17.42
CA ASN A 101 -3.91 -13.82 17.34
C ASN A 101 -3.16 -14.19 16.05
N GLY A 102 -2.46 -13.23 15.44
CA GLY A 102 -1.55 -13.46 14.32
C GLY A 102 -0.13 -13.78 14.78
N ASP A 103 0.59 -14.59 14.01
CA ASP A 103 2.01 -14.92 14.24
C ASP A 103 2.93 -13.91 13.52
N PRO A 104 3.61 -12.99 14.23
CA PRO A 104 4.52 -12.00 13.62
C PRO A 104 5.76 -12.63 12.97
N LYS A 105 6.00 -13.93 13.18
CA LYS A 105 7.11 -14.70 12.57
C LYS A 105 6.64 -15.52 11.36
N ASN A 106 5.35 -15.47 11.01
CA ASN A 106 4.77 -16.20 9.89
C ASN A 106 3.85 -15.28 9.05
N VAL A 107 4.46 -14.24 8.49
CA VAL A 107 3.80 -13.23 7.66
C VAL A 107 4.11 -13.46 6.18
N THR A 108 3.05 -13.46 5.38
CA THR A 108 3.11 -13.50 3.91
C THR A 108 2.68 -12.14 3.36
N ALA A 109 3.59 -11.46 2.67
CA ALA A 109 3.27 -10.28 1.89
C ALA A 109 2.72 -10.72 0.51
N PHE A 110 1.58 -10.19 0.12
CA PHE A 110 0.85 -10.62 -1.07
C PHE A 110 0.31 -9.41 -1.83
N GLY A 111 0.42 -9.39 -3.14
CA GLY A 111 -0.21 -8.37 -3.96
C GLY A 111 -0.38 -8.77 -5.41
N GLU A 112 -1.23 -8.02 -6.11
CA GLU A 112 -1.54 -8.17 -7.53
C GLU A 112 -1.21 -6.87 -8.28
N SER A 113 -0.70 -6.97 -9.52
CA SER A 113 -0.34 -5.82 -10.36
C SER A 113 0.59 -4.85 -9.61
N ALA A 114 0.19 -3.58 -9.43
CA ALA A 114 0.93 -2.59 -8.63
C ALA A 114 1.18 -3.04 -7.18
N GLY A 115 0.28 -3.83 -6.60
CA GLY A 115 0.46 -4.48 -5.31
C GLY A 115 1.55 -5.55 -5.34
N ALA A 116 1.68 -6.30 -6.44
CA ALA A 116 2.78 -7.26 -6.61
C ALA A 116 4.13 -6.53 -6.76
N ALA A 117 4.17 -5.43 -7.52
CA ALA A 117 5.35 -4.56 -7.58
C ALA A 117 5.68 -3.97 -6.20
N SER A 118 4.66 -3.58 -5.42
CA SER A 118 4.80 -3.10 -4.02
C SER A 118 5.46 -4.14 -3.11
N VAL A 119 4.99 -5.39 -3.15
CA VAL A 119 5.61 -6.50 -2.41
C VAL A 119 7.07 -6.69 -2.83
N HIS A 120 7.37 -6.59 -4.13
CA HIS A 120 8.74 -6.67 -4.60
C HIS A 120 9.59 -5.47 -4.13
N TYR A 121 9.05 -4.26 -4.09
CA TYR A 121 9.74 -3.10 -3.48
C TYR A 121 10.03 -3.32 -1.99
N LEU A 122 9.10 -3.91 -1.24
CA LEU A 122 9.33 -4.27 0.16
C LEU A 122 10.46 -5.31 0.28
N MET A 123 10.49 -6.34 -0.58
CA MET A 123 11.58 -7.33 -0.57
C MET A 123 12.97 -6.71 -0.80
N LEU A 124 13.06 -5.62 -1.56
CA LEU A 124 14.30 -4.93 -1.87
C LEU A 124 14.65 -3.83 -0.86
N ASN A 125 13.72 -3.46 0.03
CA ASN A 125 13.91 -2.38 0.98
C ASN A 125 14.57 -2.90 2.27
N PRO A 126 15.79 -2.46 2.63
CA PRO A 126 16.45 -2.91 3.86
C PRO A 126 15.65 -2.64 5.13
N ARG A 127 14.79 -1.60 5.13
CA ARG A 127 13.94 -1.29 6.28
C ARG A 127 12.76 -2.25 6.46
N ALA A 128 12.49 -3.09 5.46
CA ALA A 128 11.48 -4.14 5.54
C ALA A 128 12.07 -5.50 5.97
N GLU A 129 13.38 -5.56 6.24
CA GLU A 129 14.03 -6.79 6.64
C GLU A 129 13.38 -7.41 7.88
N GLY A 130 13.04 -8.70 7.76
CA GLY A 130 12.36 -9.45 8.81
C GLY A 130 10.90 -9.05 9.05
N LEU A 131 10.31 -8.08 8.33
CA LEU A 131 8.89 -7.74 8.48
C LEU A 131 7.94 -8.83 7.94
N PHE A 132 8.42 -9.65 7.01
CA PHE A 132 7.69 -10.79 6.48
C PHE A 132 8.65 -11.92 6.06
N GLN A 133 8.12 -13.14 5.95
CA GLN A 133 8.89 -14.35 5.67
C GLN A 133 8.59 -14.95 4.30
N LYS A 134 7.43 -14.62 3.72
CA LYS A 134 6.98 -15.17 2.44
C LYS A 134 6.44 -14.04 1.57
N ALA A 135 6.56 -14.19 0.25
CA ALA A 135 6.08 -13.22 -0.71
C ALA A 135 5.31 -13.92 -1.85
N ILE A 136 4.18 -13.34 -2.25
CA ILE A 136 3.41 -13.77 -3.43
C ILE A 136 3.21 -12.55 -4.33
N LEU A 137 3.70 -12.64 -5.56
CA LEU A 137 3.66 -11.57 -6.56
C LEU A 137 2.79 -12.02 -7.73
N GLN A 138 1.55 -11.56 -7.80
CA GLN A 138 0.65 -11.87 -8.92
C GLN A 138 0.74 -10.80 -10.01
N SER A 139 1.21 -11.19 -11.19
CA SER A 139 1.15 -10.35 -12.41
C SER A 139 1.84 -8.98 -12.30
N GLY A 140 2.89 -8.85 -11.49
CA GLY A 140 3.66 -7.61 -11.37
C GLY A 140 4.94 -7.77 -10.57
N ASN A 141 5.93 -6.94 -10.86
CA ASN A 141 7.23 -6.89 -10.18
C ASN A 141 7.94 -5.55 -10.53
N VAL A 142 9.03 -5.19 -9.83
CA VAL A 142 9.74 -3.92 -10.07
C VAL A 142 10.39 -3.78 -11.45
N LEU A 143 10.56 -4.87 -12.19
CA LEU A 143 11.15 -4.85 -13.55
C LEU A 143 10.10 -4.56 -14.62
N CYS A 144 8.81 -4.55 -14.27
CA CYS A 144 7.77 -4.10 -15.18
C CYS A 144 7.99 -2.62 -15.52
N SER A 145 7.92 -2.27 -16.80
CA SER A 145 8.18 -0.91 -17.28
C SER A 145 7.27 0.16 -16.67
N TRP A 146 6.07 -0.23 -16.24
CA TRP A 146 5.10 0.64 -15.57
C TRP A 146 5.30 0.77 -14.06
N ALA A 147 6.17 -0.05 -13.45
CA ALA A 147 6.39 -0.04 -12.00
C ALA A 147 7.23 1.17 -11.53
N LEU A 148 7.95 1.82 -12.45
CA LEU A 148 8.75 3.01 -12.19
C LEU A 148 8.32 4.15 -13.12
N CYS A 149 8.12 5.34 -12.58
CA CYS A 149 7.87 6.52 -13.38
C CYS A 149 9.18 7.04 -14.01
N SER A 150 9.26 7.05 -15.34
CA SER A 150 10.37 7.62 -16.10
C SER A 150 10.13 9.07 -16.55
N ILE A 151 8.96 9.62 -16.23
CA ILE A 151 8.55 10.95 -16.68
C ILE A 151 9.21 12.03 -15.83
N LYS A 152 10.03 12.86 -16.48
CA LYS A 152 10.68 14.01 -15.84
C LYS A 152 9.69 15.16 -15.63
N ASN A 153 9.92 15.94 -14.56
CA ASN A 153 9.18 17.17 -14.24
C ASN A 153 7.65 16.97 -14.16
N LEU A 154 7.19 15.78 -13.77
CA LEU A 154 5.77 15.46 -13.68
C LEU A 154 5.00 16.41 -12.72
N PRO A 155 5.51 16.78 -11.52
CA PRO A 155 4.83 17.75 -10.65
C PRO A 155 4.58 19.11 -11.32
N HIS A 156 5.59 19.64 -12.03
CA HIS A 156 5.46 20.90 -12.75
C HIS A 156 4.43 20.79 -13.88
N ARG A 157 4.44 19.69 -14.64
CA ARG A 157 3.45 19.44 -15.70
C ARG A 157 2.04 19.34 -15.14
N LEU A 158 1.87 18.69 -13.99
CA LEU A 158 0.59 18.62 -13.28
C LEU A 158 0.12 20.01 -12.88
N ALA A 159 0.97 20.82 -12.25
CA ALA A 159 0.62 22.17 -11.82
C ALA A 159 0.20 23.08 -12.98
N VAL A 160 0.96 23.06 -14.09
CA VAL A 160 0.61 23.83 -15.30
C VAL A 160 -0.72 23.36 -15.89
N ASN A 161 -0.95 22.04 -15.95
CA ASN A 161 -2.21 21.49 -16.45
C ASN A 161 -3.42 21.86 -15.57
N LEU A 162 -3.18 22.14 -14.28
CA LEU A 162 -4.18 22.58 -13.31
C LEU A 162 -4.32 24.11 -13.22
N GLY A 163 -3.62 24.85 -14.08
CA GLY A 163 -3.78 26.30 -14.23
C GLY A 163 -2.71 27.15 -13.53
N MET A 164 -1.60 26.57 -13.08
CA MET A 164 -0.45 27.36 -12.63
C MET A 164 0.14 28.11 -13.84
N GLU A 165 0.17 29.44 -13.76
CA GLU A 165 0.79 30.27 -14.80
C GLU A 165 2.28 29.97 -14.92
N SER A 166 2.77 29.86 -16.16
CA SER A 166 4.19 29.68 -16.43
C SER A 166 4.97 30.95 -16.08
N ALA A 167 5.83 30.89 -15.08
CA ALA A 167 6.82 31.93 -14.79
C ALA A 167 8.18 31.56 -15.39
N GLU A 168 9.04 32.56 -15.65
CA GLU A 168 10.41 32.35 -16.15
C GLU A 168 11.26 31.46 -15.21
N HIS A 169 10.91 31.41 -13.92
CA HIS A 169 11.60 30.64 -12.88
C HIS A 169 10.62 29.97 -11.91
N VAL A 170 9.91 28.93 -12.36
CA VAL A 170 9.08 28.11 -11.47
C VAL A 170 9.97 27.19 -10.64
N THR A 171 9.93 27.33 -9.31
CA THR A 171 10.66 26.49 -8.36
C THR A 171 9.78 25.35 -7.84
N ASP A 172 10.40 24.28 -7.32
CA ASP A 172 9.67 23.17 -6.69
C ASP A 172 8.82 23.63 -5.49
N ALA A 173 9.27 24.65 -4.76
CA ALA A 173 8.50 25.25 -3.67
C ALA A 173 7.22 25.93 -4.17
N MET A 174 7.28 26.67 -5.29
CA MET A 174 6.10 27.29 -5.91
C MET A 174 5.13 26.25 -6.44
N VAL A 175 5.64 25.18 -7.07
CA VAL A 175 4.82 24.05 -7.55
C VAL A 175 4.10 23.38 -6.38
N LEU A 176 4.83 23.10 -5.29
CA LEU A 176 4.25 22.45 -4.12
C LEU A 176 3.17 23.31 -3.46
N ASP A 177 3.45 24.60 -3.24
CA ASP A 177 2.50 25.55 -2.65
C ASP A 177 1.22 25.66 -3.49
N PHE A 178 1.34 25.69 -4.82
CA PHE A 178 0.19 25.69 -5.71
C PHE A 178 -0.64 24.39 -5.58
N LEU A 179 0.00 23.22 -5.68
CA LEU A 179 -0.68 21.93 -5.64
C LEU A 179 -1.37 21.68 -4.28
N GLN A 180 -0.75 22.11 -3.17
CA GLN A 180 -1.31 21.95 -1.82
C GLN A 180 -2.58 22.79 -1.56
N LYS A 181 -2.82 23.84 -2.35
CA LYS A 181 -4.02 24.67 -2.25
C LYS A 181 -5.23 24.08 -3.00
N LEU A 182 -5.02 23.06 -3.82
CA LEU A 182 -6.09 22.41 -4.58
C LEU A 182 -6.78 21.32 -3.76
N PRO A 183 -8.10 21.10 -3.94
CA PRO A 183 -8.77 19.93 -3.41
C PRO A 183 -8.12 18.64 -3.93
N GLY A 184 -8.04 17.60 -3.08
CA GLY A 184 -7.44 16.31 -3.46
C GLY A 184 -8.10 15.67 -4.69
N GLU A 185 -9.39 15.88 -4.90
CA GLU A 185 -10.12 15.36 -6.08
C GLU A 185 -9.73 16.03 -7.40
N LYS A 186 -9.00 17.14 -7.35
CA LYS A 186 -8.52 17.89 -8.52
C LYS A 186 -7.10 17.49 -8.93
N LEU A 187 -6.38 16.76 -8.07
CA LEU A 187 -5.03 16.27 -8.32
C LEU A 187 -5.09 14.93 -9.05
#